data_AF-A0A3M2CHX1-F1
#
_entry.id   AF-A0A3M2CHX1-F1
#
_cell.length_a   1.000
_cell.length_b   1.000
_cell.length_c   1.000
_cell.angle_alpha   90.00
_cell.angle_beta   90.00
_cell.angle_gamma   90.00
#
_symmetry.space_group_name_H-M   'P 1'
#
loop_
_entity.id
_entity.type
_entity.pdbx_description
1 polymer ?
#
loop_
_entity_poly.entity_id
_entity_poly.type
_entity_poly.pdbx_seq_one_letter_code
_entity_poly.pdbx_strand_id
1 'polypeptide(L)'
;MQREEPRAHSFLTLRWAIGLLAALALLARLAPVNYGSPEPGYFSSDEIDAVSRGMKFARGLTKLVPSPATAFDDLLPLHANKPTHYAQVLAGMYGVKFALARARGATLQDFEREFFLAPFSFYRLARLASVGAAMATLALLAWALRCHSRGSLLVALTIFALAPSSVRYAHIAKEDTLATLWTFAAFVAAVESFAASSLSAPVRRRWLLISAASAGLAVSTKYNCFFAALFPLLAWLGPRPRLWRDLAAIALVGIAAFLLGTPAPLVAPNEFLRRTLGSHIVSEVGHGLASLEYAHRYGLAFFAEIWWVEFGVALAFLAVGLAWMLRRAEPALRICFAVPVALYIITLAFAGHLDYQYVIVLTPVFAWVAGQVWGATESWQRSQRWRLALGALLGIAFLQNGYLVAQRTASYLGGDTRLDAGQWLREQAKHDPELRSRPLLIASAFYYHYYPALAFTPATYEKLAAARLAEGATGEFLQKAAFYAREDTRPLFDADFLDVKVHFYRQPDGTRRFLPQPYPLQLDAYAGRHSLIIVPENTFRYLELDPPEAAEVVAFYRAIRNLPLRTEFRPQPWRKAGPHLWIFEAPAASDHPTTPPLPSVAPVAKALGD
;
A
#
# COMPACT_ATOMS: atom_id res chain seq x y z
N MET A 1 -41.17 -15.72 37.44
CA MET A 1 -40.11 -15.20 36.56
C MET A 1 -39.79 -13.77 36.95
N GLN A 2 -38.82 -13.59 37.85
CA GLN A 2 -38.28 -12.27 38.17
C GLN A 2 -37.40 -11.81 36.99
N ARG A 3 -37.72 -10.65 36.40
CA ARG A 3 -36.78 -9.95 35.52
C ARG A 3 -35.68 -9.40 36.42
N GLU A 4 -34.54 -10.07 36.47
CA GLU A 4 -33.33 -9.47 37.04
C GLU A 4 -33.00 -8.22 36.21
N GLU A 5 -33.09 -7.05 36.83
CA GLU A 5 -32.53 -5.83 36.28
C GLU A 5 -31.01 -6.02 36.12
N PRO A 6 -30.44 -5.82 34.91
CA PRO A 6 -29.00 -5.90 34.74
C PRO A 6 -28.32 -4.83 35.60
N ARG A 7 -27.62 -5.26 36.65
CA ARG A 7 -26.90 -4.41 37.60
C ARG A 7 -26.13 -3.30 36.86
N ALA A 8 -26.43 -2.04 37.15
CA ALA A 8 -25.86 -0.85 36.51
C ALA A 8 -24.31 -0.87 36.43
N HIS A 9 -23.63 -1.53 37.38
CA HIS A 9 -22.18 -1.73 37.36
C HIS A 9 -21.66 -2.53 36.16
N SER A 10 -22.37 -3.57 35.71
CA SER A 10 -22.02 -4.34 34.50
C SER A 10 -22.15 -3.53 33.20
N PHE A 11 -22.97 -2.48 33.25
CA PHE A 11 -23.26 -1.64 32.10
C PHE A 11 -22.18 -0.57 31.91
N LEU A 12 -21.66 -0.02 33.00
CA LEU A 12 -20.54 0.91 32.97
C LEU A 12 -19.26 0.20 32.49
N THR A 13 -18.92 -0.94 33.06
CA THR A 13 -17.65 -1.65 32.77
C THR A 13 -17.50 -2.02 31.30
N LEU A 14 -18.59 -2.40 30.63
CA LEU A 14 -18.54 -2.80 29.22
C LEU A 14 -18.46 -1.63 28.25
N ARG A 15 -19.09 -0.48 28.57
CA ARG A 15 -18.90 0.76 27.81
C ARG A 15 -17.46 1.23 27.88
N TRP A 16 -16.86 1.15 29.07
CA TRP A 16 -15.43 1.43 29.26
C TRP A 16 -14.55 0.46 28.48
N ALA A 17 -14.88 -0.84 28.43
CA ALA A 17 -14.13 -1.82 27.65
C ALA A 17 -14.15 -1.51 26.14
N ILE A 18 -15.31 -1.15 25.58
CA ILE A 18 -15.43 -0.77 24.16
C ILE A 18 -14.66 0.53 23.87
N GLY A 19 -14.78 1.52 24.76
CA GLY A 19 -14.03 2.78 24.66
C GLY A 19 -12.51 2.57 24.73
N LEU A 20 -12.05 1.72 25.65
CA LEU A 20 -10.65 1.34 25.80
C LEU A 20 -10.13 0.61 24.55
N LEU A 21 -10.90 -0.34 24.01
CA LEU A 21 -10.53 -1.04 22.77
C LEU A 21 -10.42 -0.09 21.59
N ALA A 22 -11.35 0.85 21.43
CA ALA A 22 -11.27 1.87 20.39
C ALA A 22 -10.03 2.77 20.55
N ALA A 23 -9.72 3.15 21.80
CA ALA A 23 -8.52 3.95 22.11
C ALA A 23 -7.23 3.15 21.81
N LEU A 24 -7.14 1.89 22.22
CA LEU A 24 -6.00 1.02 21.93
C LEU A 24 -5.85 0.79 20.42
N ALA A 25 -6.96 0.55 19.71
CA ALA A 25 -6.97 0.39 18.26
C ALA A 25 -6.46 1.64 17.54
N LEU A 26 -6.83 2.83 18.03
CA LEU A 26 -6.36 4.12 17.54
C LEU A 26 -4.88 4.33 17.82
N LEU A 27 -4.43 4.11 19.07
CA LEU A 27 -3.03 4.27 19.47
C LEU A 27 -2.12 3.34 18.67
N ALA A 28 -2.49 2.07 18.49
CA ALA A 28 -1.73 1.11 17.70
C ALA A 28 -1.55 1.55 16.24
N ARG A 29 -2.54 2.27 15.67
CA ARG A 29 -2.50 2.76 14.28
C ARG A 29 -1.82 4.13 14.15
N LEU A 30 -1.91 4.98 15.17
CA LEU A 30 -1.26 6.29 15.20
C LEU A 30 0.24 6.23 15.49
N ALA A 31 0.72 5.20 16.19
CA ALA A 31 2.10 5.14 16.68
C ALA A 31 3.17 5.49 15.63
N PRO A 32 3.13 4.95 14.40
CA PRO A 32 4.15 5.21 13.39
C PRO A 32 3.80 6.34 12.40
N VAL A 33 2.73 7.11 12.63
CA VAL A 33 2.33 8.21 11.72
C VAL A 33 3.46 9.24 11.54
N ASN A 34 4.24 9.48 12.60
CA ASN A 34 5.39 10.39 12.61
C ASN A 34 6.72 9.70 12.27
N TYR A 35 6.71 8.50 11.71
CA TYR A 35 7.94 7.77 11.39
C TYR A 35 8.91 8.59 10.51
N GLY A 36 10.15 8.72 11.01
CA GLY A 36 11.26 9.49 10.41
C GLY A 36 11.35 10.96 10.81
N SER A 37 10.31 11.53 11.46
CA SER A 37 10.21 12.97 11.74
C SER A 37 11.49 13.55 12.39
N PRO A 38 11.95 14.76 11.99
CA PRO A 38 11.33 15.71 11.04
C PRO A 38 11.53 15.37 9.57
N GLU A 39 12.41 14.42 9.24
CA GLU A 39 12.62 13.95 7.86
C GLU A 39 11.57 12.87 7.51
N PRO A 40 11.12 12.72 6.26
CA PRO A 40 10.20 11.62 5.93
C PRO A 40 10.96 10.28 5.86
N GLY A 41 10.78 9.44 6.88
CA GLY A 41 11.07 8.00 6.76
C GLY A 41 9.94 7.35 5.98
N TYR A 42 10.21 6.32 5.18
CA TYR A 42 9.19 5.66 4.36
C TYR A 42 9.23 4.13 4.47
N PHE A 43 8.04 3.52 4.47
CA PHE A 43 7.89 2.09 4.73
C PHE A 43 8.05 1.23 3.47
N SER A 44 7.74 1.79 2.30
CA SER A 44 7.86 1.12 1.00
C SER A 44 7.84 2.14 -0.14
N SER A 45 8.34 1.75 -1.31
CA SER A 45 8.22 2.54 -2.55
C SER A 45 6.78 2.87 -2.92
N ASP A 46 5.85 1.95 -2.69
CA ASP A 46 4.42 2.18 -2.93
C ASP A 46 3.85 3.36 -2.12
N GLU A 47 4.41 3.62 -0.93
CA GLU A 47 3.98 4.74 -0.09
C GLU A 47 4.34 6.06 -0.76
N ILE A 48 5.53 6.12 -1.37
CA ILE A 48 5.99 7.29 -2.09
C ILE A 48 5.17 7.49 -3.37
N ASP A 49 4.91 6.41 -4.11
CA ASP A 49 4.06 6.43 -5.29
C ASP A 49 2.65 6.97 -4.96
N ALA A 50 2.03 6.51 -3.87
CA ALA A 50 0.72 6.99 -3.43
C ALA A 50 0.72 8.49 -3.06
N VAL A 51 1.70 8.95 -2.27
CA VAL A 51 1.85 10.37 -1.88
C VAL A 51 2.13 11.25 -3.11
N SER A 52 3.01 10.81 -4.00
CA SER A 52 3.33 11.51 -5.25
C SER A 52 2.10 11.63 -6.15
N ARG A 53 1.31 10.56 -6.30
CA ARG A 53 0.03 10.60 -7.03
C ARG A 53 -0.95 11.58 -6.42
N GLY A 54 -1.10 11.60 -5.11
CA GLY A 54 -1.98 12.57 -4.43
C GLY A 54 -1.59 14.02 -4.75
N MET A 55 -0.28 14.32 -4.74
CA MET A 55 0.23 15.66 -5.07
C MET A 55 0.06 15.99 -6.56
N LYS A 56 0.36 15.06 -7.46
CA LYS A 56 0.15 15.23 -8.91
C LYS A 56 -1.33 15.47 -9.22
N PHE A 57 -2.22 14.69 -8.62
CA PHE A 57 -3.66 14.87 -8.78
C PHE A 57 -4.12 16.26 -8.29
N ALA A 58 -3.64 16.71 -7.13
CA ALA A 58 -3.92 18.05 -6.61
C ALA A 58 -3.42 19.16 -7.56
N ARG A 59 -2.23 18.99 -8.17
CA ARG A 59 -1.66 19.93 -9.12
C ARG A 59 -2.40 19.92 -10.47
N GLY A 60 -2.76 18.74 -10.99
CA GLY A 60 -3.52 18.59 -12.23
C GLY A 60 -4.89 19.29 -12.16
N LEU A 61 -5.56 19.22 -11.01
CA LEU A 61 -6.80 19.98 -10.75
C LEU A 61 -6.61 21.50 -10.84
N THR A 62 -5.41 22.03 -10.55
CA THR A 62 -5.11 23.46 -10.69
C THR A 62 -4.75 23.88 -12.13
N LYS A 63 -4.42 22.93 -13.01
CA LYS A 63 -4.11 23.16 -14.44
C LYS A 63 -5.31 22.92 -15.36
N LEU A 64 -6.55 23.18 -14.89
CA LEU A 64 -7.78 23.13 -15.72
C LEU A 64 -7.84 24.19 -16.84
N VAL A 65 -6.77 24.95 -17.08
CA VAL A 65 -6.57 25.77 -18.28
C VAL A 65 -5.87 24.89 -19.33
N PRO A 66 -6.42 24.75 -20.55
CA PRO A 66 -5.96 23.75 -21.51
C PRO A 66 -4.52 24.06 -21.97
N SER A 67 -3.57 23.27 -21.48
CA SER A 67 -2.29 23.05 -22.16
C SER A 67 -2.46 21.81 -23.04
N PRO A 68 -2.12 21.86 -24.34
CA PRO A 68 -2.26 20.70 -25.21
C PRO A 68 -1.35 19.57 -24.69
N ALA A 69 -1.90 18.36 -24.59
CA ALA A 69 -1.25 17.09 -24.25
C ALA A 69 -0.85 16.79 -22.79
N THR A 70 -0.49 17.75 -21.93
CA THR A 70 0.09 17.42 -20.60
C THR A 70 -0.89 17.40 -19.42
N ALA A 71 -2.06 18.06 -19.51
CA ALA A 71 -2.99 18.16 -18.38
C ALA A 71 -3.71 16.83 -18.07
N PHE A 72 -3.78 15.93 -19.05
CA PHE A 72 -4.47 14.63 -18.90
C PHE A 72 -3.59 13.56 -18.24
N ASP A 73 -2.26 13.69 -18.29
CA ASP A 73 -1.34 12.72 -17.69
C ASP A 73 -1.48 12.63 -16.16
N ASP A 74 -1.91 13.71 -15.49
CA ASP A 74 -2.09 13.74 -14.02
C ASP A 74 -3.41 13.09 -13.55
N LEU A 75 -4.44 13.03 -14.42
CA LEU A 75 -5.71 12.34 -14.15
C LEU A 75 -5.70 10.88 -14.60
N LEU A 76 -4.80 10.53 -15.52
CA LEU A 76 -4.58 9.16 -15.94
C LEU A 76 -3.83 8.40 -14.85
N PRO A 77 -4.21 7.14 -14.54
CA PRO A 77 -3.45 6.34 -13.61
C PRO A 77 -2.03 6.14 -14.18
N LEU A 78 -0.99 6.56 -13.42
CA LEU A 78 0.43 6.44 -13.78
C LEU A 78 0.81 5.01 -14.16
N HIS A 79 0.16 4.05 -13.52
CA HIS A 79 0.14 2.65 -13.89
C HIS A 79 -1.32 2.23 -13.97
N ALA A 80 -1.70 1.57 -15.05
CA ALA A 80 -3.11 1.27 -15.32
C ALA A 80 -3.75 0.25 -14.36
N ASN A 81 -2.95 -0.33 -13.46
CA ASN A 81 -3.38 -1.21 -12.39
C ASN A 81 -3.82 -0.47 -11.11
N LYS A 82 -3.62 0.85 -11.00
CA LYS A 82 -3.95 1.61 -9.78
C LYS A 82 -5.06 2.65 -10.05
N PRO A 83 -6.26 2.50 -9.47
CA PRO A 83 -7.32 3.50 -9.51
C PRO A 83 -6.95 4.84 -8.84
N THR A 84 -7.76 5.89 -9.01
CA THR A 84 -7.41 7.25 -8.53
C THR A 84 -8.09 7.69 -7.24
N HIS A 85 -9.06 6.96 -6.67
CA HIS A 85 -9.86 7.46 -5.54
C HIS A 85 -9.03 7.78 -4.30
N TYR A 86 -8.04 6.95 -3.96
CA TYR A 86 -7.15 7.25 -2.84
C TYR A 86 -6.34 8.54 -3.09
N ALA A 87 -5.87 8.74 -4.33
CA ALA A 87 -5.18 9.97 -4.71
C ALA A 87 -6.10 11.21 -4.61
N GLN A 88 -7.40 11.07 -4.92
CA GLN A 88 -8.39 12.15 -4.72
C GLN A 88 -8.54 12.51 -3.23
N VAL A 89 -8.63 11.51 -2.36
CA VAL A 89 -8.70 11.74 -0.90
C VAL A 89 -7.46 12.49 -0.41
N LEU A 90 -6.27 12.06 -0.84
CA LEU A 90 -5.02 12.74 -0.51
C LEU A 90 -4.98 14.17 -1.07
N ALA A 91 -5.40 14.37 -2.32
CA ALA A 91 -5.47 15.68 -2.95
C ALA A 91 -6.39 16.64 -2.17
N GLY A 92 -7.54 16.14 -1.68
CA GLY A 92 -8.43 16.92 -0.81
C GLY A 92 -7.76 17.33 0.50
N MET A 93 -7.05 16.39 1.15
CA MET A 93 -6.30 16.69 2.39
C MET A 93 -5.17 17.69 2.15
N TYR A 94 -4.45 17.57 1.04
CA TYR A 94 -3.41 18.51 0.63
C TYR A 94 -3.99 19.88 0.27
N GLY A 95 -5.17 19.92 -0.34
CA GLY A 95 -5.91 21.16 -0.61
C GLY A 95 -6.29 21.90 0.68
N VAL A 96 -6.76 21.18 1.70
CA VAL A 96 -7.03 21.78 3.03
C VAL A 96 -5.73 22.30 3.65
N LYS A 97 -4.65 21.51 3.59
CA LYS A 97 -3.32 21.93 4.07
C LYS A 97 -2.87 23.22 3.36
N PHE A 98 -3.01 23.28 2.04
CA PHE A 98 -2.66 24.45 1.23
C PHE A 98 -3.52 25.66 1.59
N ALA A 99 -4.84 25.50 1.74
CA ALA A 99 -5.73 26.59 2.13
C ALA A 99 -5.34 27.21 3.48
N LEU A 100 -4.97 26.38 4.47
CA LEU A 100 -4.48 26.83 5.76
C LEU A 100 -3.13 27.54 5.67
N ALA A 101 -2.21 27.06 4.84
CA ALA A 101 -0.94 27.73 4.58
C ALA A 101 -1.14 29.08 3.86
N ARG A 102 -2.04 29.11 2.87
CA ARG A 102 -2.40 30.30 2.10
C ARG A 102 -3.02 31.39 2.97
N ALA A 103 -3.89 31.00 3.92
CA ALA A 103 -4.45 31.91 4.92
C ALA A 103 -3.38 32.55 5.82
N ARG A 104 -2.19 31.94 5.93
CA ARG A 104 -1.01 32.47 6.65
C ARG A 104 0.00 33.17 5.74
N GLY A 105 -0.36 33.42 4.49
CA GLY A 105 0.47 34.15 3.52
C GLY A 105 1.33 33.27 2.61
N ALA A 106 1.32 31.94 2.74
CA ALA A 106 2.11 31.07 1.87
C ALA A 106 1.64 31.17 0.40
N THR A 107 2.59 31.06 -0.52
CA THR A 107 2.33 30.97 -1.96
C THR A 107 2.18 29.50 -2.42
N LEU A 108 1.73 29.28 -3.65
CA LEU A 108 1.76 27.94 -4.26
C LEU A 108 3.20 27.42 -4.37
N GLN A 109 4.16 28.30 -4.69
CA GLN A 109 5.57 27.96 -4.77
C GLN A 109 6.11 27.53 -3.41
N ASP A 110 5.73 28.18 -2.31
CA ASP A 110 6.12 27.75 -0.95
C ASP A 110 5.62 26.35 -0.63
N PHE A 111 4.38 26.03 -1.05
CA PHE A 111 3.78 24.73 -0.80
C PHE A 111 4.42 23.61 -1.64
N GLU A 112 4.69 23.88 -2.91
CA GLU A 112 5.45 22.96 -3.77
C GLU A 112 6.87 22.77 -3.24
N ARG A 113 7.55 23.85 -2.83
CA ARG A 113 8.87 23.80 -2.20
C ARG A 113 8.87 22.93 -0.95
N GLU A 114 7.86 23.06 -0.08
CA GLU A 114 7.73 22.20 1.10
C GLU A 114 7.65 20.72 0.71
N PHE A 115 6.90 20.38 -0.35
CA PHE A 115 6.81 19.01 -0.85
C PHE A 115 8.16 18.49 -1.37
N PHE A 116 8.94 19.33 -2.06
CA PHE A 116 10.24 18.97 -2.62
C PHE A 116 11.43 19.16 -1.67
N LEU A 117 11.31 19.82 -0.52
CA LEU A 117 12.41 20.03 0.43
C LEU A 117 12.17 19.37 1.80
N ALA A 118 10.91 19.22 2.22
CA ALA A 118 10.53 18.66 3.52
C ALA A 118 9.16 17.94 3.49
N PRO A 119 8.99 16.83 2.72
CA PRO A 119 7.68 16.26 2.50
C PRO A 119 7.05 15.53 3.69
N PHE A 120 7.71 15.47 4.85
CA PHE A 120 7.23 14.76 6.04
C PHE A 120 5.76 15.04 6.38
N SER A 121 5.35 16.31 6.30
CA SER A 121 3.97 16.71 6.58
C SER A 121 2.95 16.10 5.60
N PHE A 122 3.34 15.83 4.34
CA PHE A 122 2.50 15.19 3.33
C PHE A 122 2.35 13.68 3.57
N TYR A 123 3.44 13.00 3.93
CA TYR A 123 3.42 11.59 4.34
C TYR A 123 2.58 11.40 5.61
N ARG A 124 2.77 12.29 6.60
CA ARG A 124 1.99 12.27 7.84
C ARG A 124 0.49 12.38 7.55
N LEU A 125 0.08 13.33 6.72
CA LEU A 125 -1.33 13.47 6.32
C LEU A 125 -1.84 12.22 5.58
N ALA A 126 -1.04 11.63 4.69
CA ALA A 126 -1.46 10.44 3.96
C ALA A 126 -1.61 9.21 4.86
N ARG A 127 -0.71 9.02 5.84
CA ARG A 127 -0.86 7.99 6.88
C ARG A 127 -2.08 8.23 7.75
N LEU A 128 -2.36 9.49 8.11
CA LEU A 128 -3.59 9.85 8.82
C LEU A 128 -4.85 9.51 8.02
N ALA A 129 -4.81 9.59 6.68
CA ALA A 129 -5.90 9.13 5.82
C ALA A 129 -6.13 7.61 5.99
N SER A 130 -5.06 6.81 5.98
CA SER A 130 -5.13 5.36 6.21
C SER A 130 -5.66 5.01 7.61
N VAL A 131 -5.17 5.71 8.64
CA VAL A 131 -5.67 5.55 10.01
C VAL A 131 -7.15 5.93 10.10
N GLY A 132 -7.55 7.05 9.49
CA GLY A 132 -8.93 7.51 9.42
C GLY A 132 -9.85 6.48 8.77
N ALA A 133 -9.45 5.90 7.64
CA ALA A 133 -10.21 4.85 6.97
C ALA A 133 -10.35 3.58 7.83
N ALA A 134 -9.28 3.17 8.52
CA ALA A 134 -9.31 2.03 9.43
C ALA A 134 -10.23 2.28 10.64
N MET A 135 -10.20 3.49 11.22
CA MET A 135 -11.08 3.86 12.33
C MET A 135 -12.53 4.03 11.90
N ALA A 136 -12.78 4.54 10.69
CA ALA A 136 -14.11 4.57 10.09
C ALA A 136 -14.65 3.14 9.86
N THR A 137 -13.79 2.21 9.47
CA THR A 137 -14.16 0.78 9.35
C THR A 137 -14.55 0.18 10.70
N LEU A 138 -13.77 0.47 11.76
CA LEU A 138 -14.09 0.03 13.12
C LEU A 138 -15.42 0.63 13.62
N ALA A 139 -15.66 1.92 13.37
CA ALA A 139 -16.91 2.59 13.73
C ALA A 139 -18.11 2.01 12.95
N LEU A 140 -17.94 1.72 11.66
CA LEU A 140 -18.95 1.07 10.84
C LEU A 140 -19.24 -0.36 11.32
N LEU A 141 -18.22 -1.10 11.77
CA LEU A 141 -18.38 -2.42 12.36
C LEU A 141 -19.19 -2.36 13.66
N ALA A 142 -18.90 -1.36 14.51
CA ALA A 142 -19.68 -1.11 15.71
C ALA A 142 -21.15 -0.78 15.39
N TRP A 143 -21.36 0.07 14.38
CA TRP A 143 -22.70 0.44 13.93
C TRP A 143 -23.46 -0.76 13.33
N ALA A 144 -22.82 -1.60 12.53
CA ALA A 144 -23.41 -2.80 11.93
C ALA A 144 -23.85 -3.83 12.98
N LEU A 145 -23.25 -3.80 14.17
CA LEU A 145 -23.57 -4.68 15.29
C LEU A 145 -24.37 -3.97 16.41
N ARG A 146 -24.86 -2.74 16.20
CA ARG A 146 -25.53 -1.93 17.23
C ARG A 146 -26.76 -2.58 17.88
N CYS A 147 -27.48 -3.41 17.13
CA CYS A 147 -28.67 -4.13 17.59
C CYS A 147 -28.36 -5.55 18.12
N HIS A 148 -27.10 -5.97 18.08
CA HIS A 148 -26.68 -7.30 18.53
C HIS A 148 -26.29 -7.26 20.01
N SER A 149 -25.98 -8.43 20.57
CA SER A 149 -25.50 -8.48 21.95
C SER A 149 -24.18 -7.74 22.09
N ARG A 150 -23.91 -7.24 23.29
CA ARG A 150 -22.66 -6.52 23.53
C ARG A 150 -21.44 -7.44 23.44
N GLY A 151 -21.61 -8.74 23.70
CA GLY A 151 -20.60 -9.75 23.46
C GLY A 151 -20.24 -9.84 21.98
N SER A 152 -21.24 -9.84 21.08
CA SER A 152 -21.02 -9.80 19.63
C SER A 152 -20.18 -8.58 19.22
N LEU A 153 -20.53 -7.41 19.76
CA LEU A 153 -19.81 -6.17 19.50
C LEU A 153 -18.36 -6.27 20.01
N LEU A 154 -18.15 -6.71 21.24
CA LEU A 154 -16.83 -6.83 21.85
C LEU A 154 -15.92 -7.78 21.05
N VAL A 155 -16.43 -8.95 20.67
CA VAL A 155 -15.67 -9.96 19.89
C VAL A 155 -15.28 -9.42 18.53
N ALA A 156 -16.22 -8.84 17.79
CA ALA A 156 -15.97 -8.29 16.45
C ALA A 156 -14.94 -7.15 16.50
N LEU A 157 -15.12 -6.20 17.42
CA LEU A 157 -14.20 -5.08 17.58
C LEU A 157 -12.80 -5.56 18.00
N THR A 158 -12.71 -6.55 18.88
CA THR A 158 -11.41 -7.11 19.31
C THR A 158 -10.66 -7.74 18.15
N ILE A 159 -11.34 -8.57 17.33
CA ILE A 159 -10.72 -9.21 16.17
C ILE A 159 -10.18 -8.17 15.19
N PHE A 160 -10.97 -7.16 14.83
CA PHE A 160 -10.53 -6.14 13.88
C PHE A 160 -9.48 -5.18 14.48
N ALA A 161 -9.61 -4.82 15.75
CA ALA A 161 -8.66 -3.95 16.44
C ALA A 161 -7.25 -4.56 16.47
N LEU A 162 -7.16 -5.88 16.63
CA LEU A 162 -5.93 -6.64 16.78
C LEU A 162 -5.49 -7.40 15.53
N ALA A 163 -6.16 -7.22 14.39
CA ALA A 163 -5.79 -7.89 13.15
C ALA A 163 -4.41 -7.39 12.64
N PRO A 164 -3.33 -8.20 12.66
CA PRO A 164 -1.96 -7.71 12.53
C PRO A 164 -1.61 -7.09 11.17
N SER A 165 -2.16 -7.58 10.06
CA SER A 165 -1.95 -6.96 8.75
C SER A 165 -2.84 -5.73 8.59
N SER A 166 -4.09 -5.77 9.03
CA SER A 166 -4.96 -4.58 9.04
C SER A 166 -4.36 -3.40 9.84
N VAL A 167 -3.71 -3.66 10.98
CA VAL A 167 -2.98 -2.61 11.72
C VAL A 167 -1.75 -2.14 10.94
N ARG A 168 -0.93 -3.07 10.44
CA ARG A 168 0.27 -2.75 9.66
C ARG A 168 -0.02 -1.88 8.44
N TYR A 169 -1.03 -2.22 7.64
CA TYR A 169 -1.34 -1.46 6.44
C TYR A 169 -2.05 -0.13 6.74
N ALA A 170 -2.50 0.11 7.97
CA ALA A 170 -2.92 1.44 8.44
C ALA A 170 -1.73 2.36 8.77
N HIS A 171 -0.53 1.80 8.99
CA HIS A 171 0.69 2.57 9.21
C HIS A 171 1.25 3.20 7.93
N ILE A 172 0.92 2.60 6.78
CA ILE A 172 1.47 2.96 5.47
C ILE A 172 0.44 3.80 4.71
N ALA A 173 0.87 4.86 4.05
CA ALA A 173 0.01 5.57 3.10
C ALA A 173 -0.22 4.74 1.82
N LYS A 174 -1.26 3.90 1.84
CA LYS A 174 -1.69 3.05 0.73
C LYS A 174 -3.21 3.00 0.64
N GLU A 175 -3.71 2.71 -0.55
CA GLU A 175 -5.13 2.60 -0.87
C GLU A 175 -5.86 1.45 -0.15
N ASP A 176 -5.15 0.46 0.41
CA ASP A 176 -5.73 -0.78 0.95
C ASP A 176 -6.76 -0.53 2.06
N THR A 177 -6.44 0.33 3.02
CA THR A 177 -7.34 0.61 4.15
C THR A 177 -8.62 1.34 3.72
N LEU A 178 -8.52 2.22 2.71
CA LEU A 178 -9.67 2.88 2.12
C LEU A 178 -10.53 1.89 1.31
N ALA A 179 -9.88 0.96 0.59
CA ALA A 179 -10.58 -0.10 -0.14
C ALA A 179 -11.33 -1.05 0.81
N THR A 180 -10.73 -1.40 1.96
CA THR A 180 -11.37 -2.16 3.04
C THR A 180 -12.62 -1.45 3.55
N LEU A 181 -12.55 -0.13 3.82
CA LEU A 181 -13.69 0.65 4.29
C LEU A 181 -14.87 0.58 3.31
N TRP A 182 -14.63 0.87 2.02
CA TRP A 182 -15.69 0.89 1.02
C TRP A 182 -16.26 -0.49 0.74
N THR A 183 -15.42 -1.52 0.73
CA THR A 183 -15.87 -2.91 0.58
C THR A 183 -16.76 -3.32 1.75
N PHE A 184 -16.37 -2.98 2.97
CA PHE A 184 -17.17 -3.28 4.15
C PHE A 184 -18.47 -2.46 4.20
N ALA A 185 -18.46 -1.20 3.75
CA ALA A 185 -19.67 -0.40 3.59
C ALA A 185 -20.64 -0.99 2.56
N ALA A 186 -20.13 -1.51 1.44
CA ALA A 186 -20.94 -2.22 0.46
C ALA A 186 -21.62 -3.46 1.07
N PHE A 187 -20.86 -4.25 1.84
CA PHE A 187 -21.37 -5.41 2.56
C PHE A 187 -22.42 -5.04 3.62
N VAL A 188 -22.13 -4.10 4.51
CA VAL A 188 -23.03 -3.69 5.59
C VAL A 188 -24.34 -3.13 5.02
N ALA A 189 -24.28 -2.29 3.98
CA ALA A 189 -25.47 -1.77 3.33
C ALA A 189 -26.30 -2.87 2.64
N ALA A 190 -25.65 -3.88 2.06
CA ALA A 190 -26.35 -5.05 1.52
C ALA A 190 -27.07 -5.84 2.64
N VAL A 191 -26.42 -6.05 3.79
CA VAL A 191 -27.04 -6.71 4.95
C VAL A 191 -28.23 -5.91 5.50
N GLU A 192 -28.10 -4.60 5.67
CA GLU A 192 -29.17 -3.72 6.15
C GLU A 192 -30.36 -3.68 5.18
N SER A 193 -30.14 -3.89 3.88
CA SER A 193 -31.22 -3.99 2.90
C SER A 193 -32.14 -5.20 3.16
N PHE A 194 -31.60 -6.29 3.72
CA PHE A 194 -32.38 -7.46 4.13
C PHE A 194 -33.20 -7.16 5.38
N ALA A 195 -32.59 -6.54 6.39
CA ALA A 195 -33.33 -6.13 7.59
C ALA A 195 -34.48 -5.16 7.25
N ALA A 196 -34.22 -4.21 6.34
CA ALA A 196 -35.20 -3.22 5.87
C ALA A 196 -36.32 -3.79 4.99
N SER A 197 -36.19 -5.03 4.48
CA SER A 197 -37.22 -5.65 3.63
C SER A 197 -38.56 -5.82 4.35
N SER A 198 -38.53 -5.86 5.70
CA SER A 198 -39.70 -5.92 6.57
C SER A 198 -40.35 -4.56 6.86
N LEU A 199 -39.67 -3.44 6.57
CA LEU A 199 -40.10 -2.09 6.98
C LEU A 199 -40.77 -1.32 5.84
N SER A 200 -40.08 -1.11 4.71
CA SER A 200 -40.66 -0.46 3.52
C SER A 200 -39.75 -0.54 2.27
N ALA A 201 -40.36 -0.50 1.08
CA ALA A 201 -39.63 -0.53 -0.20
C ALA A 201 -38.65 0.65 -0.40
N PRO A 202 -38.97 1.91 -0.04
CA PRO A 202 -38.02 3.04 -0.18
C PRO A 202 -36.78 2.90 0.71
N VAL A 203 -36.93 2.37 1.93
CA VAL A 203 -35.80 2.18 2.86
C VAL A 203 -34.87 1.08 2.35
N ARG A 204 -35.42 -0.05 1.86
CA ARG A 204 -34.62 -1.10 1.21
C ARG A 204 -33.87 -0.55 -0.01
N ARG A 205 -34.55 0.21 -0.87
CA ARG A 205 -33.95 0.82 -2.06
C ARG A 205 -32.76 1.72 -1.69
N ARG A 206 -32.91 2.57 -0.67
CA ARG A 206 -31.81 3.41 -0.18
C ARG A 206 -30.56 2.58 0.18
N TRP A 207 -30.72 1.49 0.91
CA TRP A 207 -29.60 0.62 1.27
C TRP A 207 -28.95 -0.07 0.06
N LEU A 208 -29.74 -0.51 -0.92
CA LEU A 208 -29.21 -1.05 -2.18
C LEU A 208 -28.37 -0.01 -2.93
N LEU A 209 -28.83 1.25 -2.99
CA LEU A 209 -28.08 2.32 -3.66
C LEU A 209 -26.80 2.70 -2.89
N ILE A 210 -26.84 2.72 -1.55
CA ILE A 210 -25.63 2.93 -0.73
C ILE A 210 -24.63 1.80 -0.95
N SER A 211 -25.10 0.55 -1.02
CA SER A 211 -24.27 -0.61 -1.31
C SER A 211 -23.63 -0.50 -2.70
N ALA A 212 -24.39 -0.10 -3.71
CA ALA A 212 -23.90 0.14 -5.06
C ALA A 212 -22.85 1.26 -5.14
N ALA A 213 -23.12 2.40 -4.50
CA ALA A 213 -22.17 3.51 -4.45
C ALA A 213 -20.86 3.11 -3.77
N SER A 214 -20.96 2.41 -2.64
CA SER A 214 -19.79 1.92 -1.89
C SER A 214 -18.98 0.90 -2.70
N ALA A 215 -19.65 0.00 -3.43
CA ALA A 215 -18.98 -0.94 -4.32
C ALA A 215 -18.22 -0.23 -5.46
N GLY A 216 -18.84 0.76 -6.10
CA GLY A 216 -18.17 1.59 -7.11
C GLY A 216 -16.93 2.31 -6.56
N LEU A 217 -17.04 2.89 -5.35
CA LEU A 217 -15.92 3.53 -4.66
C LEU A 217 -14.82 2.53 -4.30
N ALA A 218 -15.15 1.33 -3.85
CA ALA A 218 -14.18 0.27 -3.56
C ALA A 218 -13.35 -0.09 -4.81
N VAL A 219 -14.00 -0.32 -5.94
CA VAL A 219 -13.32 -0.63 -7.22
C VAL A 219 -12.49 0.55 -7.70
N SER A 220 -12.98 1.79 -7.54
CA SER A 220 -12.23 3.01 -7.85
C SER A 220 -11.09 3.31 -6.87
N THR A 221 -10.97 2.53 -5.79
CA THR A 221 -9.84 2.58 -4.86
C THR A 221 -8.81 1.51 -5.20
N LYS A 222 -9.27 0.28 -5.46
CA LYS A 222 -8.42 -0.84 -5.88
C LYS A 222 -9.20 -1.80 -6.77
N TYR A 223 -8.71 -2.07 -7.99
CA TYR A 223 -9.46 -2.87 -8.97
C TYR A 223 -9.72 -4.31 -8.52
N ASN A 224 -8.88 -4.88 -7.66
CA ASN A 224 -9.10 -6.20 -7.08
C ASN A 224 -10.37 -6.28 -6.19
N CYS A 225 -10.98 -5.14 -5.85
CA CYS A 225 -12.26 -5.06 -5.15
C CYS A 225 -13.48 -5.24 -6.08
N PHE A 226 -13.30 -5.65 -7.34
CA PHE A 226 -14.40 -5.88 -8.30
C PHE A 226 -15.53 -6.77 -7.75
N PHE A 227 -15.20 -7.74 -6.89
CA PHE A 227 -16.18 -8.61 -6.24
C PHE A 227 -17.19 -7.86 -5.37
N ALA A 228 -16.85 -6.66 -4.87
CA ALA A 228 -17.77 -5.85 -4.06
C ALA A 228 -19.04 -5.47 -4.82
N ALA A 229 -18.99 -5.40 -6.17
CA ALA A 229 -20.16 -5.17 -7.02
C ALA A 229 -21.22 -6.27 -6.90
N LEU A 230 -20.87 -7.46 -6.41
CA LEU A 230 -21.81 -8.55 -6.19
C LEU A 230 -22.69 -8.31 -4.95
N PHE A 231 -22.25 -7.55 -3.95
CA PHE A 231 -23.07 -7.28 -2.76
C PHE A 231 -24.43 -6.65 -3.08
N PRO A 232 -24.50 -5.50 -3.80
CA PRO A 232 -25.80 -4.89 -4.14
C PRO A 232 -26.62 -5.76 -5.09
N LEU A 233 -25.98 -6.50 -6.01
CA LEU A 233 -26.65 -7.37 -6.97
C LEU A 233 -27.35 -8.55 -6.27
N LEU A 234 -26.62 -9.24 -5.39
CA LEU A 234 -27.15 -10.38 -4.64
C LEU A 234 -28.20 -9.92 -3.61
N ALA A 235 -28.04 -8.73 -3.03
CA ALA A 235 -29.04 -8.13 -2.14
C ALA A 235 -30.35 -7.76 -2.89
N TRP A 236 -30.24 -7.30 -4.13
CA TRP A 236 -31.39 -7.07 -5.01
C TRP A 236 -32.11 -8.38 -5.35
N LEU A 237 -31.36 -9.46 -5.61
CA LEU A 237 -31.88 -10.82 -5.80
C LEU A 237 -32.54 -11.42 -4.55
N GLY A 238 -32.42 -10.75 -3.41
CA GLY A 238 -33.08 -11.06 -2.15
C GLY A 238 -34.62 -11.08 -2.18
N PRO A 239 -35.26 -11.03 -0.99
CA PRO A 239 -36.72 -11.06 -0.85
C PRO A 239 -37.41 -9.96 -1.66
N ARG A 240 -38.60 -10.28 -2.20
CA ARG A 240 -39.45 -9.42 -3.05
C ARG A 240 -39.85 -8.11 -2.35
N PRO A 241 -40.21 -7.04 -3.10
CA PRO A 241 -40.35 -6.99 -4.56
C PRO A 241 -39.03 -6.70 -5.29
N ARG A 242 -38.91 -7.26 -6.51
CA ARG A 242 -37.79 -7.02 -7.43
C ARG A 242 -38.28 -6.13 -8.56
N LEU A 243 -37.85 -4.88 -8.58
CA LEU A 243 -38.16 -3.95 -9.67
C LEU A 243 -36.93 -3.82 -10.57
N TRP A 244 -37.11 -3.95 -11.88
CA TRP A 244 -36.02 -3.73 -12.85
C TRP A 244 -35.45 -2.31 -12.78
N ARG A 245 -36.30 -1.33 -12.40
CA ARG A 245 -35.88 0.04 -12.12
C ARG A 245 -34.82 0.13 -11.02
N ASP A 246 -34.86 -0.77 -10.03
CA ASP A 246 -33.86 -0.81 -8.96
C ASP A 246 -32.53 -1.39 -9.45
N LEU A 247 -32.57 -2.39 -10.33
CA LEU A 247 -31.36 -2.93 -10.96
C LEU A 247 -30.66 -1.87 -11.81
N ALA A 248 -31.43 -1.13 -12.63
CA ALA A 248 -30.90 -0.01 -13.41
C ALA A 248 -30.30 1.07 -12.50
N ALA A 249 -30.97 1.40 -11.39
CA ALA A 249 -30.47 2.37 -10.42
C ALA A 249 -29.19 1.89 -9.70
N ILE A 250 -29.10 0.60 -9.34
CA ILE A 250 -27.88 -0.01 -8.79
C ILE A 250 -26.72 0.11 -9.78
N ALA A 251 -26.94 -0.26 -11.04
CA ALA A 251 -25.92 -0.16 -12.07
C ALA A 251 -25.47 1.29 -12.28
N LEU A 252 -26.42 2.22 -12.43
CA LEU A 252 -26.13 3.64 -12.64
C LEU A 252 -25.36 4.24 -11.46
N VAL A 253 -25.80 3.99 -10.22
CA VAL A 253 -25.15 4.53 -9.02
C VAL A 253 -23.77 3.92 -8.80
N GLY A 254 -23.62 2.61 -9.03
CA GLY A 254 -22.32 1.94 -8.95
C GLY A 254 -21.32 2.46 -9.99
N ILE A 255 -21.76 2.60 -11.24
CA ILE A 255 -20.94 3.19 -12.33
C ILE A 255 -20.61 4.65 -12.00
N ALA A 256 -21.59 5.45 -11.60
CA ALA A 256 -21.36 6.85 -11.25
C ALA A 256 -20.34 6.98 -10.11
N ALA A 257 -20.46 6.18 -9.06
CA ALA A 257 -19.50 6.17 -7.96
C ALA A 257 -18.09 5.74 -8.40
N PHE A 258 -17.99 4.73 -9.28
CA PHE A 258 -16.72 4.33 -9.87
C PHE A 258 -16.09 5.47 -10.69
N LEU A 259 -16.88 6.14 -11.53
CA LEU A 259 -16.41 7.24 -12.38
C LEU A 259 -16.07 8.50 -11.57
N LEU A 260 -16.73 8.71 -10.42
CA LEU A 260 -16.36 9.76 -9.49
C LEU A 260 -14.97 9.50 -8.89
N GLY A 261 -14.70 8.28 -8.41
CA GLY A 261 -13.39 7.91 -7.85
C GLY A 261 -12.29 7.72 -8.91
N THR A 262 -12.68 7.38 -10.15
CA THR A 262 -11.80 7.17 -11.29
C THR A 262 -12.37 7.86 -12.54
N PRO A 263 -12.12 9.16 -12.73
CA PRO A 263 -12.71 9.94 -13.83
C PRO A 263 -12.02 9.73 -15.19
N ALA A 264 -10.86 9.08 -15.22
CA ALA A 264 -10.12 8.79 -16.46
C ALA A 264 -10.95 8.14 -17.60
N PRO A 265 -11.90 7.22 -17.35
CA PRO A 265 -12.77 6.66 -18.38
C PRO A 265 -13.72 7.69 -19.01
N LEU A 266 -14.04 8.79 -18.32
CA LEU A 266 -14.85 9.89 -18.87
C LEU A 266 -14.00 10.86 -19.67
N VAL A 267 -12.80 11.17 -19.18
CA VAL A 267 -11.97 12.25 -19.73
C VAL A 267 -11.11 11.77 -20.90
N ALA A 268 -10.58 10.54 -20.84
CA ALA A 268 -9.68 9.98 -21.84
C ALA A 268 -9.92 8.46 -22.01
N PRO A 269 -11.09 8.03 -22.52
CA PRO A 269 -11.51 6.63 -22.55
C PRO A 269 -10.54 5.72 -23.31
N ASN A 270 -10.08 6.14 -24.50
CA ASN A 270 -9.17 5.32 -25.31
C ASN A 270 -7.82 5.13 -24.61
N GLU A 271 -7.32 6.17 -23.94
CA GLU A 271 -6.05 6.10 -23.21
C GLU A 271 -6.18 5.24 -21.96
N PHE A 272 -7.28 5.40 -21.23
CA PHE A 272 -7.61 4.55 -20.08
C PHE A 272 -7.66 3.07 -20.50
N LEU A 273 -8.37 2.74 -21.58
CA LEU A 273 -8.47 1.38 -22.10
C LEU A 273 -7.10 0.85 -22.55
N ARG A 274 -6.36 1.63 -23.36
CA ARG A 274 -5.02 1.26 -23.85
C ARG A 274 -4.06 0.97 -22.71
N ARG A 275 -3.99 1.87 -21.72
CA ARG A 275 -3.12 1.67 -20.54
C ARG A 275 -3.59 0.47 -19.72
N THR A 276 -4.90 0.31 -19.49
CA THR A 276 -5.46 -0.78 -18.67
C THR A 276 -5.18 -2.13 -19.30
N LEU A 277 -5.54 -2.29 -20.59
CA LEU A 277 -5.35 -3.52 -21.35
C LEU A 277 -3.88 -3.81 -21.68
N GLY A 278 -3.07 -2.78 -21.92
CA GLY A 278 -1.64 -2.90 -22.23
C GLY A 278 -0.72 -2.91 -21.01
N SER A 279 -1.24 -2.98 -19.78
CA SER A 279 -0.41 -2.95 -18.58
C SER A 279 0.39 -4.25 -18.43
N HIS A 280 1.63 -4.13 -17.92
CA HIS A 280 2.48 -5.29 -17.63
C HIS A 280 1.80 -6.31 -16.70
N ILE A 281 0.91 -5.87 -15.82
CA ILE A 281 0.13 -6.76 -14.95
C ILE A 281 -0.94 -7.51 -15.73
N VAL A 282 -1.61 -6.87 -16.70
CA VAL A 282 -2.54 -7.59 -17.58
C VAL A 282 -1.78 -8.58 -18.47
N SER A 283 -0.55 -8.28 -18.90
CA SER A 283 0.29 -9.27 -19.60
C SER A 283 0.77 -10.40 -18.68
N GLU A 284 1.13 -10.10 -17.42
CA GLU A 284 1.51 -11.11 -16.41
C GLU A 284 0.32 -11.99 -16.00
N VAL A 285 -0.88 -11.42 -15.89
CA VAL A 285 -2.15 -12.13 -15.66
C VAL A 285 -2.63 -12.83 -16.94
N GLY A 286 -2.23 -12.34 -18.11
CA GLY A 286 -2.51 -12.91 -19.44
C GLY A 286 -1.93 -14.31 -19.64
N HIS A 287 -0.98 -14.72 -18.79
CA HIS A 287 -0.53 -16.12 -18.67
C HIS A 287 -1.54 -17.04 -17.96
N GLY A 288 -2.74 -16.54 -17.66
CA GLY A 288 -3.89 -17.29 -17.17
C GLY A 288 -4.26 -16.94 -15.73
N LEU A 289 -5.53 -17.20 -15.38
CA LEU A 289 -6.05 -17.09 -14.02
C LEU A 289 -5.29 -17.94 -12.99
N ALA A 290 -4.40 -18.83 -13.42
CA ALA A 290 -3.52 -19.64 -12.59
C ALA A 290 -2.10 -19.61 -13.17
N SER A 291 -1.32 -18.60 -12.81
CA SER A 291 0.11 -18.60 -13.12
C SER A 291 0.82 -19.65 -12.24
N LEU A 292 0.93 -20.88 -12.75
CA LEU A 292 1.67 -21.96 -12.10
C LEU A 292 3.15 -21.60 -11.86
N GLU A 293 3.68 -20.65 -12.63
CA GLU A 293 5.06 -20.16 -12.54
C GLU A 293 5.41 -19.67 -11.13
N TYR A 294 4.46 -19.05 -10.43
CA TYR A 294 4.70 -18.51 -9.09
C TYR A 294 4.10 -19.34 -7.96
N ALA A 295 3.54 -20.53 -8.24
CA ALA A 295 2.94 -21.38 -7.21
C ALA A 295 3.94 -21.77 -6.09
N HIS A 296 5.24 -21.83 -6.40
CA HIS A 296 6.29 -22.09 -5.42
C HIS A 296 6.53 -20.92 -4.44
N ARG A 297 6.23 -19.66 -4.83
CA ARG A 297 6.38 -18.45 -4.01
C ARG A 297 5.06 -17.98 -3.38
N TYR A 298 3.97 -18.07 -4.14
CA TYR A 298 2.65 -17.52 -3.80
C TYR A 298 1.55 -18.61 -3.83
N GLY A 299 1.91 -19.89 -3.73
CA GLY A 299 0.93 -20.98 -3.73
C GLY A 299 0.11 -21.10 -2.44
N LEU A 300 -0.59 -22.22 -2.31
CA LEU A 300 -1.53 -22.48 -1.19
C LEU A 300 -0.90 -22.32 0.20
N ALA A 301 0.39 -22.63 0.36
CA ALA A 301 1.10 -22.44 1.63
C ALA A 301 1.19 -20.95 2.03
N PHE A 302 1.60 -20.08 1.09
CA PHE A 302 1.65 -18.64 1.32
C PHE A 302 0.23 -18.05 1.47
N PHE A 303 -0.72 -18.54 0.68
CA PHE A 303 -2.14 -18.20 0.87
C PHE A 303 -2.59 -18.48 2.30
N ALA A 304 -2.37 -19.70 2.82
CA ALA A 304 -2.70 -20.07 4.20
C ALA A 304 -1.94 -19.22 5.24
N GLU A 305 -0.67 -18.90 4.97
CA GLU A 305 0.13 -18.03 5.83
C GLU A 305 -0.48 -16.64 5.98
N ILE A 306 -0.99 -16.02 4.91
CA ILE A 306 -1.62 -14.70 4.96
C ILE A 306 -2.82 -14.70 5.93
N TRP A 307 -3.67 -15.73 5.87
CA TRP A 307 -4.81 -15.88 6.77
C TRP A 307 -4.37 -16.14 8.21
N TRP A 308 -3.37 -16.99 8.42
CA TRP A 308 -2.81 -17.28 9.73
C TRP A 308 -2.20 -16.03 10.37
N VAL A 309 -1.51 -15.22 9.58
CA VAL A 309 -0.92 -13.97 10.03
C VAL A 309 -1.98 -12.94 10.42
N GLU A 310 -3.12 -12.90 9.73
CA GLU A 310 -4.18 -11.93 10.00
C GLU A 310 -5.07 -12.31 11.19
N PHE A 311 -5.34 -13.60 11.37
CA PHE A 311 -6.32 -14.06 12.36
C PHE A 311 -5.75 -15.00 13.41
N GLY A 312 -4.63 -15.69 13.15
CA GLY A 312 -4.02 -16.65 14.07
C GLY A 312 -4.99 -17.75 14.49
N VAL A 313 -5.02 -18.04 15.80
CA VAL A 313 -5.97 -19.01 16.39
C VAL A 313 -7.44 -18.59 16.20
N ALA A 314 -7.73 -17.31 15.94
CA ALA A 314 -9.09 -16.87 15.62
C ALA A 314 -9.62 -17.47 14.31
N LEU A 315 -8.77 -18.01 13.43
CA LEU A 315 -9.23 -18.76 12.26
C LEU A 315 -10.13 -19.94 12.62
N ALA A 316 -9.84 -20.66 13.71
CA ALA A 316 -10.68 -21.77 14.16
C ALA A 316 -12.08 -21.26 14.58
N PHE A 317 -12.13 -20.12 15.27
CA PHE A 317 -13.37 -19.45 15.64
C PHE A 317 -14.15 -19.00 14.39
N LEU A 318 -13.46 -18.44 13.40
CA LEU A 318 -14.05 -18.01 12.12
C LEU A 318 -14.55 -19.19 11.29
N ALA A 319 -13.86 -20.32 11.28
CA ALA A 319 -14.28 -21.53 10.59
C ALA A 319 -15.58 -22.10 11.18
N VAL A 320 -15.67 -22.17 12.52
CA VAL A 320 -16.92 -22.49 13.22
C VAL A 320 -18.01 -21.48 12.85
N GLY A 321 -17.64 -20.20 12.77
CA GLY A 321 -18.56 -19.14 12.45
C GLY A 321 -19.13 -19.21 11.03
N LEU A 322 -18.27 -19.52 10.07
CA LEU A 322 -18.64 -19.75 8.68
C LEU A 322 -19.56 -20.97 8.56
N ALA A 323 -19.22 -22.08 9.22
CA ALA A 323 -20.05 -23.28 9.25
C ALA A 323 -21.43 -23.01 9.88
N TRP A 324 -21.47 -22.21 10.94
CA TRP A 324 -22.73 -21.76 11.55
C TRP A 324 -23.54 -20.90 10.57
N MET A 325 -22.93 -19.89 9.97
CA MET A 325 -23.60 -18.98 9.04
C MET A 325 -24.17 -19.75 7.84
N LEU A 326 -23.40 -20.66 7.24
CA LEU A 326 -23.85 -21.48 6.11
C LEU A 326 -25.03 -22.42 6.47
N ARG A 327 -25.13 -22.84 7.74
CA ARG A 327 -26.20 -23.74 8.22
C ARG A 327 -27.45 -23.00 8.72
N ARG A 328 -27.28 -21.85 9.36
CA ARG A 328 -28.34 -21.22 10.18
C ARG A 328 -28.78 -19.84 9.70
N ALA A 329 -27.97 -19.13 8.93
CA ALA A 329 -28.38 -17.81 8.43
C ALA A 329 -29.46 -17.93 7.35
N GLU A 330 -30.20 -16.85 7.12
CA GLU A 330 -31.19 -16.81 6.05
C GLU A 330 -30.53 -17.08 4.69
N PRO A 331 -31.18 -17.81 3.76
CA PRO A 331 -30.61 -18.14 2.45
C PRO A 331 -30.06 -16.93 1.69
N ALA A 332 -30.77 -15.80 1.74
CA ALA A 332 -30.36 -14.58 1.04
C ALA A 332 -29.09 -13.96 1.64
N LEU A 333 -28.99 -13.91 2.97
CA LEU A 333 -27.80 -13.44 3.68
C LEU A 333 -26.60 -14.37 3.44
N ARG A 334 -26.83 -15.69 3.43
CA ARG A 334 -25.80 -16.68 3.11
C ARG A 334 -25.19 -16.46 1.73
N ILE A 335 -26.04 -16.27 0.71
CA ILE A 335 -25.58 -16.07 -0.67
C ILE A 335 -24.83 -14.73 -0.80
N CYS A 336 -25.34 -13.65 -0.20
CA CYS A 336 -24.70 -12.33 -0.23
C CYS A 336 -23.33 -12.30 0.42
N PHE A 337 -23.08 -13.15 1.42
CA PHE A 337 -21.75 -13.31 1.99
C PHE A 337 -20.91 -14.29 1.17
N ALA A 338 -21.42 -15.50 0.95
CA ALA A 338 -20.60 -16.62 0.49
C ALA A 338 -20.11 -16.44 -0.94
N VAL A 339 -20.94 -15.92 -1.84
CA VAL A 339 -20.56 -15.79 -3.26
C VAL A 339 -19.46 -14.75 -3.47
N PRO A 340 -19.57 -13.50 -2.97
CA PRO A 340 -18.51 -12.51 -3.16
C PRO A 340 -17.21 -12.90 -2.45
N VAL A 341 -17.30 -13.45 -1.24
CA VAL A 341 -16.14 -13.90 -0.47
C VAL A 341 -15.45 -15.08 -1.14
N ALA A 342 -16.20 -16.07 -1.63
CA ALA A 342 -15.64 -17.21 -2.35
C ALA A 342 -14.98 -16.77 -3.66
N LEU A 343 -15.63 -15.88 -4.43
CA LEU A 343 -15.03 -15.36 -5.66
C LEU A 343 -13.70 -14.66 -5.39
N TYR A 344 -13.63 -13.82 -4.36
CA TYR A 344 -12.39 -13.14 -3.99
C TYR A 344 -11.33 -14.12 -3.51
N ILE A 345 -11.68 -15.09 -2.65
CA ILE A 345 -10.76 -16.13 -2.18
C ILE A 345 -10.20 -16.96 -3.35
N ILE A 346 -11.05 -17.38 -4.28
CA ILE A 346 -10.64 -18.12 -5.48
C ILE A 346 -9.69 -17.25 -6.31
N THR A 347 -10.04 -15.98 -6.53
CA THR A 347 -9.18 -15.05 -7.27
C THR A 347 -7.81 -14.92 -6.62
N LEU A 348 -7.75 -14.81 -5.29
CA LEU A 348 -6.48 -14.76 -4.56
C LEU A 348 -5.72 -16.08 -4.65
N ALA A 349 -6.38 -17.23 -4.48
CA ALA A 349 -5.73 -18.54 -4.50
C ALA A 349 -5.01 -18.86 -5.81
N PHE A 350 -5.43 -18.23 -6.92
CA PHE A 350 -4.82 -18.43 -8.23
C PHE A 350 -4.09 -17.19 -8.79
N ALA A 351 -4.02 -16.09 -8.02
CA ALA A 351 -3.29 -14.90 -8.43
C ALA A 351 -1.78 -15.19 -8.58
N GLY A 352 -1.19 -14.78 -9.71
CA GLY A 352 0.26 -14.91 -9.96
C GLY A 352 1.13 -14.08 -9.02
N HIS A 353 0.53 -13.17 -8.24
CA HIS A 353 1.20 -12.34 -7.25
C HIS A 353 0.29 -12.11 -6.03
N LEU A 354 0.72 -12.56 -4.86
CA LEU A 354 0.03 -12.37 -3.57
C LEU A 354 0.89 -11.57 -2.60
N ASP A 355 0.24 -10.76 -1.77
CA ASP A 355 0.82 -10.07 -0.62
C ASP A 355 -0.21 -10.02 0.53
N TYR A 356 0.25 -9.80 1.76
CA TYR A 356 -0.57 -9.80 2.97
C TYR A 356 -1.68 -8.73 2.95
N GLN A 357 -1.54 -7.66 2.15
CA GLN A 357 -2.60 -6.64 2.00
C GLN A 357 -3.88 -7.18 1.35
N TYR A 358 -3.86 -8.33 0.69
CA TYR A 358 -5.07 -8.78 0.01
C TYR A 358 -6.13 -9.36 0.95
N VAL A 359 -5.75 -9.89 2.11
CA VAL A 359 -6.74 -10.40 3.09
C VAL A 359 -7.46 -9.29 3.85
N ILE A 360 -6.83 -8.12 4.02
CA ILE A 360 -7.35 -7.07 4.91
C ILE A 360 -8.70 -6.50 4.44
N VAL A 361 -9.00 -6.64 3.15
CA VAL A 361 -10.28 -6.23 2.54
C VAL A 361 -11.45 -7.03 3.13
N LEU A 362 -11.22 -8.29 3.51
CA LEU A 362 -12.24 -9.16 4.12
C LEU A 362 -12.21 -9.18 5.65
N THR A 363 -11.17 -8.66 6.29
CA THR A 363 -11.05 -8.66 7.76
C THR A 363 -12.28 -8.14 8.51
N PRO A 364 -12.87 -6.98 8.17
CA PRO A 364 -14.07 -6.50 8.88
C PRO A 364 -15.31 -7.37 8.63
N VAL A 365 -15.39 -8.02 7.46
CA VAL A 365 -16.46 -8.97 7.12
C VAL A 365 -16.37 -10.23 8.00
N PHE A 366 -15.17 -10.79 8.16
CA PHE A 366 -14.94 -11.91 9.09
C PHE A 366 -15.13 -11.53 10.56
N ALA A 367 -14.68 -10.34 10.95
CA ALA A 367 -14.91 -9.82 12.30
C ALA A 367 -16.42 -9.67 12.60
N TRP A 368 -17.22 -9.23 11.63
CA TRP A 368 -18.68 -9.19 11.76
C TRP A 368 -19.28 -10.59 11.94
N VAL A 369 -18.88 -11.57 11.13
CA VAL A 369 -19.34 -12.98 11.27
C VAL A 369 -18.98 -13.54 12.65
N ALA A 370 -17.77 -13.26 13.12
CA ALA A 370 -17.34 -13.66 14.46
C ALA A 370 -18.26 -13.10 15.56
N GLY A 371 -18.66 -11.83 15.46
CA GLY A 371 -19.64 -11.22 16.37
C GLY A 371 -20.99 -11.94 16.35
N GLN A 372 -21.51 -12.27 15.15
CA GLN A 372 -22.78 -12.98 15.01
C GLN A 372 -22.77 -14.35 15.70
N VAL A 373 -21.66 -15.06 15.58
CA VAL A 373 -21.49 -16.41 16.12
C VAL A 373 -21.45 -16.38 17.63
N TRP A 374 -20.73 -15.41 18.20
CA TRP A 374 -20.75 -15.18 19.64
C TRP A 374 -22.19 -14.94 20.15
N GLY A 375 -22.93 -14.04 19.50
CA GLY A 375 -24.32 -13.75 19.85
C GLY A 375 -25.23 -14.98 19.76
N ALA A 376 -25.02 -15.84 18.76
CA ALA A 376 -25.75 -17.09 18.63
C ALA A 376 -25.48 -18.05 19.80
N THR A 377 -24.23 -18.14 20.30
CA THR A 377 -23.91 -18.97 21.47
C THR A 377 -24.52 -18.46 22.78
N GLU A 378 -24.91 -17.19 22.83
CA GLU A 378 -25.66 -16.65 23.97
C GLU A 378 -27.08 -17.25 24.05
N SER A 379 -27.65 -17.67 22.92
CA SER A 379 -28.98 -18.29 22.85
C SER A 379 -29.01 -19.81 23.06
N TRP A 380 -27.87 -20.50 23.02
CA TRP A 380 -27.84 -21.97 23.11
C TRP A 380 -27.92 -22.45 24.56
N GLN A 381 -28.90 -23.29 24.91
CA GLN A 381 -29.09 -23.81 26.29
C GLN A 381 -27.94 -24.72 26.81
N ARG A 382 -27.12 -25.33 25.95
CA ARG A 382 -25.90 -26.11 26.33
C ARG A 382 -24.66 -25.20 26.58
N SER A 383 -24.90 -23.98 27.04
CA SER A 383 -24.11 -22.76 26.76
C SER A 383 -22.73 -22.69 27.40
N GLN A 384 -22.56 -23.20 28.62
CA GLN A 384 -21.43 -22.75 29.43
C GLN A 384 -20.11 -23.34 28.96
N ARG A 385 -20.06 -24.64 28.62
CA ARG A 385 -18.83 -25.29 28.13
C ARG A 385 -18.36 -24.71 26.79
N TRP A 386 -19.30 -24.46 25.87
CA TRP A 386 -18.98 -23.84 24.57
C TRP A 386 -18.54 -22.39 24.72
N ARG A 387 -19.19 -21.60 25.58
CA ARG A 387 -18.76 -20.23 25.85
C ARG A 387 -17.38 -20.17 26.50
N LEU A 388 -17.06 -21.10 27.40
CA LEU A 388 -15.72 -21.21 28.00
C LEU A 388 -14.67 -21.60 26.95
N ALA A 389 -14.96 -22.59 26.09
CA ALA A 389 -14.03 -22.99 25.03
C ALA A 389 -13.78 -21.87 24.01
N LEU A 390 -14.85 -21.21 23.54
CA LEU A 390 -14.74 -20.09 22.60
C LEU A 390 -14.11 -18.86 23.26
N GLY A 391 -14.41 -18.60 24.53
CA GLY A 391 -13.78 -17.56 25.33
C GLY A 391 -12.28 -17.80 25.51
N ALA A 392 -11.87 -19.05 25.76
CA ALA A 392 -10.46 -19.44 25.84
C ALA A 392 -9.76 -19.27 24.48
N LEU A 393 -10.38 -19.70 23.38
CA LEU A 393 -9.86 -19.49 22.03
C LEU A 393 -9.69 -18.00 21.71
N LEU A 394 -10.66 -17.17 22.07
CA LEU A 394 -10.58 -15.71 21.91
C LEU A 394 -9.50 -15.10 22.81
N GLY A 395 -9.32 -15.59 24.03
CA GLY A 395 -8.25 -15.16 24.93
C GLY A 395 -6.85 -15.49 24.38
N ILE A 396 -6.67 -16.69 23.84
CA ILE A 396 -5.42 -17.09 23.15
C ILE A 396 -5.20 -16.23 21.91
N ALA A 397 -6.24 -16.04 21.09
CA ALA A 397 -6.16 -15.18 19.91
C ALA A 397 -5.83 -13.73 20.27
N PHE A 398 -6.38 -13.21 21.36
CA PHE A 398 -6.08 -11.87 21.88
C PHE A 398 -4.60 -11.74 22.25
N LEU A 399 -4.04 -12.70 23.00
CA LEU A 399 -2.63 -12.68 23.38
C LEU A 399 -1.71 -12.82 22.16
N GLN A 400 -2.00 -13.77 21.27
CA GLN A 400 -1.22 -13.98 20.04
C GLN A 400 -1.24 -12.74 19.14
N ASN A 401 -2.43 -12.24 18.79
CA ASN A 401 -2.57 -11.12 17.87
C ASN A 401 -2.13 -9.81 18.52
N GLY A 402 -2.33 -9.63 19.82
CA GLY A 402 -1.77 -8.52 20.59
C GLY A 402 -0.24 -8.48 20.52
N TYR A 403 0.42 -9.63 20.73
CA TYR A 403 1.86 -9.76 20.55
C TYR A 403 2.29 -9.46 19.10
N LEU A 404 1.60 -10.02 18.10
CA LEU A 404 1.93 -9.78 16.69
C LEU A 404 1.73 -8.32 16.27
N VAL A 405 0.68 -7.66 16.75
CA VAL A 405 0.44 -6.22 16.53
C VAL A 405 1.54 -5.40 17.20
N ALA A 406 1.90 -5.70 18.44
CA ALA A 406 2.97 -5.01 19.15
C ALA A 406 4.31 -5.19 18.42
N GLN A 407 4.66 -6.42 18.03
CA GLN A 407 5.87 -6.72 17.28
C GLN A 407 5.91 -6.01 15.93
N ARG A 408 4.82 -6.03 15.16
CA ARG A 408 4.74 -5.34 13.87
C ARG A 408 4.81 -3.83 14.02
N THR A 409 4.10 -3.27 15.00
CA THR A 409 4.16 -1.83 15.29
C THR A 409 5.57 -1.42 15.69
N ALA A 410 6.23 -2.18 16.57
CA ALA A 410 7.62 -1.96 16.96
C ALA A 410 8.58 -1.99 15.77
N SER A 411 8.34 -2.89 14.79
CA SER A 411 9.14 -2.95 13.55
C SER A 411 9.09 -1.65 12.73
N TYR A 412 8.03 -0.85 12.89
CA TYR A 412 7.84 0.45 12.24
C TYR A 412 8.26 1.66 13.08
N LEU A 413 8.48 1.50 14.39
CA LEU A 413 8.88 2.58 15.29
C LEU A 413 10.40 2.85 15.35
N GLY A 414 11.25 1.98 14.77
CA GLY A 414 12.71 2.22 14.72
C GLY A 414 13.14 3.37 13.77
N GLY A 415 14.45 3.64 13.65
CA GLY A 415 15.03 4.65 12.75
C GLY A 415 15.25 4.14 11.31
N ASP A 416 14.99 4.98 10.29
CA ASP A 416 15.21 4.66 8.87
C ASP A 416 16.71 4.73 8.54
N THR A 417 17.32 3.60 8.18
CA THR A 417 18.76 3.50 7.90
C THR A 417 19.24 4.44 6.80
N ARG A 418 18.36 4.84 5.87
CA ARG A 418 18.69 5.84 4.84
C ARG A 418 18.83 7.23 5.45
N LEU A 419 17.97 7.58 6.41
CA LEU A 419 18.07 8.83 7.16
C LEU A 419 19.34 8.84 8.00
N ASP A 420 19.65 7.73 8.67
CA ASP A 420 20.89 7.58 9.46
C ASP A 420 22.14 7.74 8.56
N ALA A 421 22.16 7.09 7.39
CA ALA A 421 23.23 7.24 6.40
C ALA A 421 23.34 8.68 5.86
N GLY A 422 22.21 9.33 5.60
CA GLY A 422 22.15 10.72 5.15
C GLY A 422 22.70 11.69 6.20
N GLN A 423 22.36 11.48 7.47
CA GLN A 423 22.90 12.26 8.58
C GLN A 423 24.40 12.06 8.75
N TRP A 424 24.87 10.81 8.68
CA TRP A 424 26.29 10.50 8.76
C TRP A 424 27.08 11.16 7.62
N LEU A 425 26.61 11.09 6.36
CA LEU A 425 27.25 11.74 5.22
C LEU A 425 27.33 13.27 5.39
N ARG A 426 26.26 13.90 5.91
CA ARG A 426 26.27 15.34 6.22
C ARG A 426 27.29 15.70 7.29
N GLU A 427 27.48 14.84 8.27
CA GLU A 427 28.48 15.07 9.33
C GLU A 427 29.90 14.87 8.81
N GLN A 428 30.14 13.80 8.05
CA GLN A 428 31.45 13.56 7.43
C GLN A 428 31.84 14.70 6.49
N ALA A 429 30.91 15.24 5.70
CA ALA A 429 31.17 16.35 4.79
C ALA A 429 31.60 17.67 5.49
N LYS A 430 31.40 17.79 6.82
CA LYS A 430 31.93 18.93 7.61
C LYS A 430 33.42 18.76 7.93
N HIS A 431 33.88 17.51 8.08
CA HIS A 431 35.24 17.17 8.46
C HIS A 431 36.12 16.81 7.27
N ASP A 432 35.52 16.29 6.20
CA ASP A 432 36.15 15.89 4.95
C ASP A 432 35.45 16.62 3.78
N PRO A 433 35.95 17.80 3.38
CA PRO A 433 35.42 18.52 2.23
C PRO A 433 35.56 17.77 0.90
N GLU A 434 36.52 16.82 0.78
CA GLU A 434 36.72 16.05 -0.45
C GLU A 434 35.56 15.08 -0.72
N LEU A 435 34.78 14.73 0.30
CA LEU A 435 33.59 13.90 0.14
C LEU A 435 32.56 14.54 -0.81
N ARG A 436 32.57 15.88 -0.91
CA ARG A 436 31.71 16.66 -1.83
C ARG A 436 32.40 17.07 -3.14
N SER A 437 33.71 16.84 -3.28
CA SER A 437 34.45 17.22 -4.50
C SER A 437 34.18 16.26 -5.66
N ARG A 438 33.73 15.04 -5.35
CA ARG A 438 33.39 13.98 -6.30
C ARG A 438 31.99 13.41 -6.04
N PRO A 439 31.29 12.93 -7.08
CA PRO A 439 29.96 12.34 -6.93
C PRO A 439 29.98 11.09 -6.04
N LEU A 440 28.86 10.82 -5.38
CA LEU A 440 28.56 9.54 -4.73
C LEU A 440 28.11 8.53 -5.80
N LEU A 441 28.54 7.27 -5.71
CA LEU A 441 28.00 6.20 -6.53
C LEU A 441 26.91 5.44 -5.75
N ILE A 442 25.67 5.44 -6.23
CA ILE A 442 24.55 4.79 -5.56
C ILE A 442 24.13 3.56 -6.35
N ALA A 443 24.41 2.37 -5.83
CA ALA A 443 24.19 1.08 -6.52
C ALA A 443 22.71 0.63 -6.64
N SER A 444 21.78 1.54 -6.36
CA SER A 444 20.37 1.35 -6.67
C SER A 444 19.62 2.67 -6.60
N ALA A 445 19.27 3.15 -7.78
CA ALA A 445 18.28 4.16 -8.09
C ALA A 445 17.05 4.14 -7.15
N PHE A 446 16.42 2.98 -7.00
CA PHE A 446 15.13 2.82 -6.35
C PHE A 446 15.08 3.29 -4.88
N TYR A 447 16.20 3.19 -4.16
CA TYR A 447 16.27 3.57 -2.74
C TYR A 447 16.45 5.08 -2.50
N TYR A 448 16.68 5.86 -3.56
CA TYR A 448 16.98 7.30 -3.46
C TYR A 448 16.27 8.16 -4.51
N HIS A 449 15.68 7.56 -5.55
CA HIS A 449 15.00 8.26 -6.65
C HIS A 449 13.81 9.12 -6.22
N TYR A 450 13.13 8.74 -5.15
CA TYR A 450 11.78 9.21 -4.92
C TYR A 450 11.64 10.29 -3.86
N TYR A 451 12.60 10.39 -2.95
CA TYR A 451 12.89 11.58 -2.15
C TYR A 451 14.03 11.22 -1.20
N PRO A 452 15.23 11.77 -1.37
CA PRO A 452 16.37 11.22 -0.68
C PRO A 452 16.48 11.78 0.75
N ALA A 453 16.82 10.89 1.68
CA ALA A 453 17.43 11.23 2.95
C ALA A 453 18.66 12.17 2.80
N LEU A 454 19.24 12.19 1.60
CA LEU A 454 20.38 12.99 1.16
C LEU A 454 19.94 14.09 0.20
N ALA A 455 20.22 15.35 0.49
CA ALA A 455 19.94 16.42 -0.48
C ALA A 455 20.93 16.31 -1.66
N PHE A 456 20.45 16.28 -2.90
CA PHE A 456 21.29 16.19 -4.09
C PHE A 456 21.44 17.53 -4.79
N THR A 457 22.52 17.69 -5.55
CA THR A 457 22.72 18.88 -6.38
C THR A 457 21.69 18.98 -7.51
N PRO A 458 21.41 20.19 -8.03
CA PRO A 458 20.57 20.36 -9.23
C PRO A 458 21.04 19.50 -10.40
N ALA A 459 22.36 19.40 -10.62
CA ALA A 459 22.96 18.62 -11.69
C ALA A 459 22.58 17.13 -11.62
N THR A 460 22.53 16.54 -10.42
CA THR A 460 22.06 15.17 -10.21
C THR A 460 20.62 14.97 -10.68
N TYR A 461 19.72 15.88 -10.30
CA TYR A 461 18.31 15.81 -10.72
C TYR A 461 18.13 16.05 -12.22
N GLU A 462 18.92 16.94 -12.82
CA GLU A 462 18.92 17.20 -14.25
C GLU A 462 19.41 15.98 -15.05
N LYS A 463 20.47 15.29 -14.61
CA LYS A 463 20.92 14.00 -15.17
C LYS A 463 19.79 12.95 -15.12
N LEU A 464 19.12 12.81 -13.97
CA LEU A 464 17.99 11.89 -13.81
C LEU A 464 16.81 12.27 -14.73
N ALA A 465 16.51 13.57 -14.88
CA ALA A 465 15.44 14.04 -15.74
C ALA A 465 15.74 13.71 -17.21
N ALA A 466 16.97 13.95 -17.67
CA ALA A 466 17.41 13.60 -19.02
C ALA A 466 17.32 12.10 -19.28
N ALA A 467 17.75 11.26 -18.32
CA ALA A 467 17.63 9.81 -18.43
C ALA A 467 16.16 9.35 -18.58
N ARG A 468 15.25 9.93 -17.79
CA ARG A 468 13.81 9.60 -17.87
C ARG A 468 13.16 10.09 -19.15
N LEU A 469 13.53 11.28 -19.63
CA LEU A 469 13.08 11.80 -20.93
C LEU A 469 13.53 10.89 -22.08
N ALA A 470 14.76 10.36 -22.02
CA ALA A 470 15.26 9.39 -23.00
C ALA A 470 14.49 8.05 -22.96
N GLU A 471 13.96 7.65 -21.81
CA GLU A 471 13.04 6.52 -21.65
C GLU A 471 11.58 6.84 -22.08
N GLY A 472 11.30 8.05 -22.56
CA GLY A 472 9.98 8.49 -23.01
C GLY A 472 9.07 9.04 -21.91
N ALA A 473 9.61 9.36 -20.72
CA ALA A 473 8.81 9.98 -19.66
C ALA A 473 8.44 11.43 -20.01
N THR A 474 7.20 11.84 -19.75
CA THR A 474 6.66 13.18 -20.05
C THR A 474 6.54 14.11 -18.82
N GLY A 475 6.91 13.63 -17.63
CA GLY A 475 6.67 14.34 -16.36
C GLY A 475 7.74 15.36 -15.96
N GLU A 476 7.32 16.44 -15.30
CA GLU A 476 8.20 17.55 -14.84
C GLU A 476 8.80 17.35 -13.43
N PHE A 477 8.57 16.20 -12.76
CA PHE A 477 8.91 16.03 -11.34
C PHE A 477 10.40 16.29 -11.04
N LEU A 478 11.30 15.70 -11.83
CA LEU A 478 12.74 15.84 -11.62
C LEU A 478 13.26 17.23 -11.99
N GLN A 479 12.62 17.90 -12.95
CA GLN A 479 12.93 19.30 -13.30
C GLN A 479 12.58 20.23 -12.13
N LYS A 480 11.44 20.00 -11.47
CA LYS A 480 11.07 20.73 -10.25
C LYS A 480 11.97 20.42 -9.08
N ALA A 481 12.35 19.16 -8.89
CA ALA A 481 13.33 18.77 -7.88
C ALA A 481 14.65 19.52 -8.09
N ALA A 482 15.15 19.59 -9.34
CA ALA A 482 16.34 20.36 -9.68
C ALA A 482 16.19 21.86 -9.39
N PHE A 483 15.03 22.45 -9.70
CA PHE A 483 14.74 23.85 -9.41
C PHE A 483 14.80 24.13 -7.90
N TYR A 484 14.05 23.37 -7.09
CA TYR A 484 14.01 23.57 -5.64
C TYR A 484 15.30 23.18 -4.93
N ALA A 485 16.10 22.25 -5.48
CA ALA A 485 17.41 21.91 -4.95
C ALA A 485 18.37 23.12 -4.91
N ARG A 486 18.18 24.12 -5.80
CA ARG A 486 18.96 25.37 -5.79
C ARG A 486 18.68 26.24 -4.56
N GLU A 487 17.52 26.04 -3.94
CA GLU A 487 17.08 26.75 -2.74
C GLU A 487 17.29 25.93 -1.45
N ASP A 488 17.82 24.70 -1.57
CA ASP A 488 18.03 23.82 -0.41
C ASP A 488 19.24 24.28 0.41
N THR A 489 19.02 24.50 1.69
CA THR A 489 20.06 24.97 2.63
C THR A 489 20.88 23.83 3.23
N ARG A 490 20.50 22.57 2.99
CA ARG A 490 21.24 21.39 3.46
C ARG A 490 22.52 21.20 2.63
N PRO A 491 23.53 20.48 3.15
CA PRO A 491 24.66 20.03 2.33
C PRO A 491 24.18 19.18 1.15
N LEU A 492 24.50 19.62 -0.06
CA LEU A 492 24.16 18.93 -1.30
C LEU A 492 25.30 18.03 -1.76
N PHE A 493 24.94 16.88 -2.32
CA PHE A 493 25.88 15.90 -2.88
C PHE A 493 25.58 15.70 -4.38
N ASP A 494 26.63 15.68 -5.22
CA ASP A 494 26.45 15.11 -6.56
C ASP A 494 26.39 13.57 -6.43
N ALA A 495 25.61 12.93 -7.28
CA ALA A 495 25.46 11.49 -7.26
C ALA A 495 25.22 10.93 -8.66
N ASP A 496 25.75 9.75 -8.90
CA ASP A 496 25.44 8.92 -10.04
C ASP A 496 24.76 7.63 -9.56
N PHE A 497 23.73 7.21 -10.30
CA PHE A 497 22.91 6.04 -9.94
C PHE A 497 23.23 4.87 -10.85
N LEU A 498 23.61 3.75 -10.25
CA LEU A 498 23.83 2.51 -10.96
C LEU A 498 22.58 1.63 -10.78
N ASP A 499 21.68 1.68 -11.77
CA ASP A 499 20.49 0.82 -11.82
C ASP A 499 20.80 -0.47 -12.61
N VAL A 500 21.55 -1.38 -12.00
CA VAL A 500 21.91 -2.66 -12.62
C VAL A 500 20.65 -3.46 -12.91
N LYS A 501 20.42 -3.77 -14.19
CA LYS A 501 19.27 -4.54 -14.66
C LYS A 501 19.48 -6.01 -14.34
N VAL A 502 18.84 -6.47 -13.27
CA VAL A 502 18.90 -7.86 -12.78
C VAL A 502 17.79 -8.75 -13.34
N HIS A 503 16.99 -8.25 -14.29
CA HIS A 503 15.91 -8.99 -14.93
C HIS A 503 16.41 -9.76 -16.16
N PHE A 504 15.83 -10.93 -16.40
CA PHE A 504 16.03 -11.74 -17.60
C PHE A 504 14.72 -11.88 -18.37
N TYR A 505 14.81 -11.93 -19.70
CA TYR A 505 13.70 -12.40 -20.54
C TYR A 505 13.83 -13.89 -20.72
N ARG A 506 12.69 -14.59 -20.67
CA ARG A 506 12.63 -15.95 -21.14
C ARG A 506 12.28 -15.94 -22.63
N GLN A 507 13.14 -16.51 -23.44
CA GLN A 507 12.89 -16.71 -24.85
C GLN A 507 11.85 -17.83 -25.04
N PRO A 508 11.16 -17.89 -26.20
CA PRO A 508 10.19 -18.94 -26.51
C PRO A 508 10.74 -20.38 -26.38
N ASP A 509 12.05 -20.55 -26.54
CA ASP A 509 12.78 -21.82 -26.37
C ASP A 509 13.09 -22.18 -24.91
N GLY A 510 12.66 -21.33 -23.96
CA GLY A 510 12.87 -21.50 -22.53
C GLY A 510 14.19 -20.94 -22.00
N THR A 511 15.10 -20.49 -22.86
CA THR A 511 16.40 -19.89 -22.47
C THR A 511 16.19 -18.52 -21.82
N ARG A 512 17.12 -18.14 -20.93
CA ARG A 512 17.09 -16.83 -20.25
C ARG A 512 18.12 -15.91 -20.89
N ARG A 513 17.68 -14.72 -21.30
CA ARG A 513 18.56 -13.65 -21.80
C ARG A 513 18.58 -12.51 -20.81
N PHE A 514 19.75 -12.22 -20.26
CA PHE A 514 19.95 -11.06 -19.39
C PHE A 514 19.82 -9.76 -20.19
N LEU A 515 19.22 -8.75 -19.56
CA LEU A 515 19.19 -7.41 -20.12
C LEU A 515 20.63 -6.86 -20.21
N PRO A 516 21.01 -6.26 -21.36
CA PRO A 516 22.30 -5.59 -21.47
C PRO A 516 22.35 -4.44 -20.46
N GLN A 517 23.50 -4.28 -19.81
CA GLN A 517 23.70 -3.19 -18.87
C GLN A 517 24.04 -1.91 -19.63
N PRO A 518 23.41 -0.77 -19.29
CA PRO A 518 23.77 0.51 -19.87
C PRO A 518 25.05 1.12 -19.25
N TYR A 519 25.74 0.37 -18.37
CA TYR A 519 26.91 0.82 -17.62
C TYR A 519 28.03 -0.24 -17.66
N PRO A 520 29.31 0.17 -17.59
CA PRO A 520 30.41 -0.77 -17.48
C PRO A 520 30.36 -1.49 -16.13
N LEU A 521 30.47 -2.82 -16.15
CA LEU A 521 30.53 -3.68 -14.97
C LEU A 521 31.97 -3.99 -14.54
N GLN A 522 32.84 -2.99 -14.59
CA GLN A 522 34.24 -3.09 -14.16
C GLN A 522 34.53 -1.98 -13.17
N LEU A 523 35.16 -2.32 -12.06
CA LEU A 523 35.37 -1.38 -10.95
C LEU A 523 36.31 -0.23 -11.35
N ASP A 524 37.28 -0.49 -12.22
CA ASP A 524 38.23 0.49 -12.75
C ASP A 524 37.54 1.64 -13.51
N ALA A 525 36.36 1.40 -14.08
CA ALA A 525 35.58 2.45 -14.75
C ALA A 525 35.04 3.52 -13.78
N TYR A 526 35.11 3.27 -12.47
CA TYR A 526 34.66 4.15 -11.38
C TYR A 526 35.83 4.63 -10.50
N ALA A 527 37.03 4.10 -10.70
CA ALA A 527 38.23 4.45 -9.94
C ALA A 527 38.54 5.95 -10.04
N GLY A 528 38.75 6.59 -8.89
CA GLY A 528 39.05 8.02 -8.78
C GLY A 528 37.88 8.97 -9.09
N ARG A 529 36.78 8.48 -9.67
CA ARG A 529 35.65 9.31 -10.14
C ARG A 529 34.63 9.61 -9.04
N HIS A 530 34.50 8.72 -8.06
CA HIS A 530 33.52 8.82 -6.98
C HIS A 530 34.21 9.00 -5.63
N SER A 531 33.53 9.61 -4.66
CA SER A 531 34.04 9.73 -3.29
C SER A 531 33.72 8.48 -2.47
N LEU A 532 32.49 7.99 -2.55
CA LEU A 532 32.00 6.80 -1.83
C LEU A 532 31.05 5.99 -2.71
N ILE A 533 30.92 4.70 -2.37
CA ILE A 533 29.94 3.80 -2.99
C ILE A 533 28.91 3.38 -1.94
N ILE A 534 27.63 3.63 -2.20
CA ILE A 534 26.51 3.31 -1.31
C ILE A 534 25.74 2.13 -1.91
N VAL A 535 25.66 1.03 -1.17
CA VAL A 535 25.04 -0.22 -1.63
C VAL A 535 24.05 -0.76 -0.59
N PRO A 536 22.79 -1.01 -0.96
CA PRO A 536 21.90 -1.84 -0.15
C PRO A 536 22.45 -3.27 -0.06
N GLU A 537 22.56 -3.84 1.14
CA GLU A 537 23.06 -5.21 1.35
C GLU A 537 22.27 -6.23 0.52
N ASN A 538 20.96 -6.02 0.35
CA ASN A 538 20.11 -6.90 -0.45
C ASN A 538 20.56 -7.01 -1.91
N THR A 539 21.29 -6.02 -2.44
CA THR A 539 21.92 -6.09 -3.75
C THR A 539 22.97 -7.20 -3.83
N PHE A 540 23.59 -7.58 -2.71
CA PHE A 540 24.52 -8.71 -2.63
C PHE A 540 23.84 -10.08 -2.53
N ARG A 541 22.52 -10.17 -2.30
CA ARG A 541 21.82 -11.46 -2.36
C ARG A 541 21.89 -12.11 -3.75
N TYR A 542 22.08 -11.32 -4.79
CA TYR A 542 22.36 -11.84 -6.13
C TYR A 542 23.67 -12.63 -6.22
N LEU A 543 24.63 -12.38 -5.33
CA LEU A 543 25.87 -13.16 -5.24
C LEU A 543 25.64 -14.60 -4.80
N GLU A 544 24.58 -14.85 -4.03
CA GLU A 544 24.22 -16.18 -3.51
C GLU A 544 23.56 -17.05 -4.58
N LEU A 545 22.97 -16.44 -5.60
CA LEU A 545 22.28 -17.14 -6.70
C LEU A 545 23.25 -17.62 -7.80
N ASP A 546 24.46 -17.03 -7.86
CA ASP A 546 25.53 -17.24 -8.86
C ASP A 546 25.05 -17.70 -10.25
N PRO A 547 24.11 -16.97 -10.90
CA PRO A 547 23.59 -17.41 -12.18
C PRO A 547 24.68 -17.25 -13.24
N PRO A 548 25.05 -18.31 -14.00
CA PRO A 548 26.11 -18.23 -15.00
C PRO A 548 25.81 -17.19 -16.08
N GLU A 549 24.54 -16.90 -16.34
CA GLU A 549 24.09 -15.90 -17.33
C GLU A 549 24.25 -14.44 -16.84
N ALA A 550 24.60 -14.21 -15.57
CA ALA A 550 24.87 -12.89 -14.99
C ALA A 550 26.25 -12.80 -14.35
N ALA A 551 27.20 -13.63 -14.79
CA ALA A 551 28.54 -13.73 -14.21
C ALA A 551 29.25 -12.37 -14.06
N GLU A 552 29.10 -11.47 -15.03
CA GLU A 552 29.68 -10.12 -14.98
C GLU A 552 29.07 -9.25 -13.85
N VAL A 553 27.75 -9.33 -13.64
CA VAL A 553 27.07 -8.61 -12.55
C VAL A 553 27.51 -9.15 -11.20
N VAL A 554 27.62 -10.49 -11.08
CA VAL A 554 28.09 -11.15 -9.87
C VAL A 554 29.55 -10.77 -9.59
N ALA A 555 30.42 -10.82 -10.58
CA ALA A 555 31.83 -10.43 -10.45
C ALA A 555 31.97 -8.96 -10.02
N PHE A 556 31.20 -8.07 -10.63
CA PHE A 556 31.19 -6.65 -10.29
C PHE A 556 30.77 -6.39 -8.83
N TYR A 557 29.68 -6.99 -8.36
CA TYR A 557 29.27 -6.85 -6.97
C TYR A 557 30.19 -7.56 -5.98
N ARG A 558 30.86 -8.66 -6.36
CA ARG A 558 31.95 -9.26 -5.55
C ARG A 558 33.11 -8.29 -5.41
N ALA A 559 33.50 -7.62 -6.49
CA ALA A 559 34.56 -6.62 -6.46
C ALA A 559 34.21 -5.45 -5.53
N ILE A 560 32.98 -4.92 -5.61
CA ILE A 560 32.51 -3.87 -4.68
C ILE A 560 32.54 -4.37 -3.23
N ARG A 561 32.09 -5.60 -2.97
CA ARG A 561 32.07 -6.17 -1.62
C ARG A 561 33.47 -6.30 -0.99
N ASN A 562 34.51 -6.39 -1.81
CA ASN A 562 35.90 -6.47 -1.38
C ASN A 562 36.54 -5.09 -1.14
N LEU A 563 35.86 -3.99 -1.45
CA LEU A 563 36.34 -2.65 -1.13
C LEU A 563 36.37 -2.40 0.39
N PRO A 564 37.21 -1.47 0.86
CA PRO A 564 37.21 -1.07 2.27
C PRO A 564 35.84 -0.51 2.69
N LEU A 565 35.22 -1.15 3.68
CA LEU A 565 33.96 -0.70 4.26
C LEU A 565 34.22 0.48 5.20
N ARG A 566 33.60 1.64 4.93
CA ARG A 566 33.65 2.82 5.80
C ARG A 566 32.71 2.70 6.98
N THR A 567 31.48 2.30 6.69
CA THR A 567 30.42 2.15 7.71
C THR A 567 29.26 1.33 7.17
N GLU A 568 28.42 0.84 8.08
CA GLU A 568 27.18 0.13 7.77
C GLU A 568 26.04 0.61 8.67
N PHE A 569 24.84 0.69 8.11
CA PHE A 569 23.61 1.07 8.82
C PHE A 569 22.67 -0.10 8.85
N ARG A 570 22.63 -0.77 10.00
CA ARG A 570 21.77 -1.93 10.23
C ARG A 570 20.41 -1.48 10.74
N PRO A 571 19.30 -1.99 10.15
CA PRO A 571 18.00 -1.80 10.77
C PRO A 571 17.99 -2.49 12.14
N GLN A 572 17.24 -1.97 13.11
CA GLN A 572 17.20 -2.61 14.44
C GLN A 572 16.72 -4.07 14.32
N PRO A 573 17.17 -5.01 15.19
CA PRO A 573 16.91 -6.45 15.02
C PRO A 573 15.44 -6.85 14.91
N TRP A 574 14.53 -6.04 15.46
CA TRP A 574 13.09 -6.23 15.42
C TRP A 574 12.40 -5.57 14.21
N ARG A 575 13.15 -4.96 13.28
CA ARG A 575 12.62 -4.33 12.07
C ARG A 575 12.48 -5.31 10.92
N LYS A 576 11.43 -5.08 10.13
CA LYS A 576 11.25 -5.70 8.80
C LYS A 576 11.31 -4.68 7.66
N ALA A 577 11.45 -3.39 7.96
CA ALA A 577 11.41 -2.29 7.01
C ALA A 577 12.69 -1.45 7.07
N GLY A 578 13.17 -1.02 5.90
CA GLY A 578 14.43 -0.28 5.72
C GLY A 578 15.58 -1.18 5.25
N PRO A 579 16.39 -0.75 4.25
CA PRO A 579 17.52 -1.54 3.77
C PRO A 579 18.66 -1.55 4.80
N HIS A 580 19.38 -2.66 4.93
CA HIS A 580 20.74 -2.59 5.46
C HIS A 580 21.61 -1.89 4.40
N LEU A 581 22.28 -0.80 4.77
CA LEU A 581 23.09 0.00 3.84
C LEU A 581 24.57 -0.10 4.19
N TRP A 582 25.39 -0.37 3.19
CA TRP A 582 26.84 -0.41 3.30
C TRP A 582 27.41 0.77 2.52
N ILE A 583 28.37 1.47 3.13
CA ILE A 583 29.10 2.55 2.51
C ILE A 583 30.57 2.15 2.42
N PHE A 584 31.09 2.10 1.21
CA PHE A 584 32.46 1.73 0.90
C PHE A 584 33.27 2.93 0.45
N GLU A 585 34.58 2.85 0.65
CA GLU A 585 35.53 3.70 -0.06
C GLU A 585 35.42 3.45 -1.56
N ALA A 586 35.39 4.52 -2.34
CA ALA A 586 35.55 4.39 -3.78
C ALA A 586 37.01 3.99 -4.10
N PRO A 587 37.24 3.20 -5.17
CA PRO A 587 38.59 2.84 -5.58
C PRO A 587 39.39 4.09 -5.94
N ALA A 588 40.65 4.15 -5.51
CA ALA A 588 41.56 5.22 -5.89
C ALA A 588 41.80 5.24 -7.41
N ALA A 589 42.11 6.40 -7.98
CA ALA A 589 42.49 6.48 -9.39
C ALA A 589 43.68 5.55 -9.65
N SER A 590 43.61 4.72 -10.69
CA SER A 590 44.78 4.00 -11.17
C SER A 590 45.66 4.95 -12.00
N ASP A 591 46.98 4.74 -11.97
CA ASP A 591 47.95 5.53 -12.74
C ASP A 591 47.85 5.32 -14.28
N HIS A 592 46.84 4.59 -14.75
CA HIS A 592 46.59 4.30 -16.17
C HIS A 592 45.21 4.78 -16.61
N PRO A 593 45.10 5.99 -17.20
CA PRO A 593 43.85 6.52 -17.69
C PRO A 593 43.55 5.95 -19.09
N THR A 594 42.95 4.77 -19.17
CA THR A 594 42.49 4.20 -20.45
C THR A 594 41.02 3.80 -20.41
N THR A 595 40.16 4.65 -19.84
CA THR A 595 38.71 4.41 -19.91
C THR A 595 37.97 5.64 -20.42
N PRO A 596 37.15 5.51 -21.47
CA PRO A 596 36.34 6.61 -21.98
C PRO A 596 35.39 7.16 -20.90
N PRO A 597 34.83 8.37 -21.10
CA PRO A 597 33.76 8.87 -20.25
C PRO A 597 32.63 7.84 -20.16
N LEU A 598 32.02 7.70 -18.97
CA LEU A 598 30.76 6.97 -18.83
C LEU A 598 29.79 7.56 -19.87
N PRO A 599 29.13 6.73 -20.70
CA PRO A 599 28.19 7.26 -21.67
C PRO A 599 27.14 8.10 -20.92
N SER A 600 26.99 9.37 -21.33
CA SER A 600 25.78 10.11 -21.03
C SER A 600 24.64 9.26 -21.56
N VAL A 601 23.75 8.81 -20.66
CA VAL A 601 22.62 7.89 -20.90
C VAL A 601 22.22 7.87 -22.38
N ALA A 602 22.81 6.93 -23.13
CA ALA A 602 22.44 6.76 -24.52
C ALA A 602 21.07 6.09 -24.55
N PRO A 603 20.16 6.50 -25.44
CA PRO A 603 18.85 5.92 -25.54
C PRO A 603 18.99 4.42 -25.77
N VAL A 604 18.25 3.61 -25.02
CA VAL A 604 17.89 2.27 -25.48
C VAL A 604 17.04 2.53 -26.71
N ALA A 605 17.68 2.57 -27.87
CA ALA A 605 17.00 2.55 -29.15
C ALA A 605 16.03 1.37 -29.12
N LYS A 606 14.81 1.65 -29.57
CA LYS A 606 13.69 0.74 -29.75
C LYS A 606 14.15 -0.47 -30.57
N ALA A 607 14.74 -1.46 -29.91
CA ALA A 607 15.24 -2.69 -30.50
C ALA A 607 14.30 -3.84 -30.17
N LEU A 608 13.01 -3.64 -30.45
CA LEU A 608 12.04 -4.67 -30.79
C LEU A 608 11.18 -4.05 -31.87
N GLY A 609 11.45 -4.42 -33.12
CA GLY A 609 10.49 -4.27 -34.20
C GLY A 609 9.32 -5.21 -33.94
N ASP A 610 8.13 -4.70 -34.27
CA ASP A 610 6.81 -5.34 -34.32
C ASP A 610 6.20 -5.89 -33.01
#